data_AF-A0A3S0SWK1-F1
#
_entry.id   AF-A0A3S0SWK1-F1
#
_cell.length_a   1.000
_cell.length_b   1.000
_cell.length_c   1.000
_cell.angle_alpha   90.00
_cell.angle_beta   90.00
_cell.angle_gamma   90.00
#
_symmetry.space_group_name_H-M   'P 1'
#
loop_
_entity.id
_entity.type
_entity.pdbx_description
1 polymer ?
#
loop_
_entity_poly.entity_id
_entity_poly.type
_entity_poly.pdbx_seq_one_letter_code
_entity_poly.pdbx_strand_id
1 'polypeptide(L)'
;MEKYLVKIEFRYSDAPETEDGSTSRNKMVTIGVYDTFEDACLNGNNMLETLESKFELHQFPDGRKASKERFSKNGGCFGSKNTLITNLAYLKTPFEFYAKIETLKYNPIDEAIEDVVISSKRYRNYKIGVSD
;
A
#
# COMPACT_ATOMS: atom_id res chain seq x y z
N MET A 1 -6.59 -16.65 -8.20
CA MET A 1 -5.54 -16.85 -7.17
C MET A 1 -5.17 -15.49 -6.59
N GLU A 2 -4.94 -15.38 -5.28
CA GLU A 2 -4.46 -14.12 -4.67
C GLU A 2 -2.95 -14.18 -4.43
N LYS A 3 -2.28 -13.03 -4.58
CA LYS A 3 -0.94 -12.77 -4.03
C LYS A 3 -0.96 -11.46 -3.27
N TYR A 4 0.03 -11.21 -2.43
CA TYR A 4 0.09 -10.04 -1.58
C TYR A 4 1.39 -9.28 -1.84
N LEU A 5 1.26 -8.09 -2.44
CA LEU A 5 2.38 -7.19 -2.72
C LEU A 5 2.63 -6.31 -1.49
N VAL A 6 3.82 -6.40 -0.93
CA VAL A 6 4.28 -5.51 0.14
C VAL A 6 5.15 -4.42 -0.48
N LYS A 7 4.79 -3.16 -0.23
CA LYS A 7 5.52 -2.00 -0.74
C LYS A 7 5.57 -0.88 0.29
N ILE A 8 6.55 0.00 0.14
CA ILE A 8 6.64 1.25 0.88
C ILE A 8 6.90 2.40 -0.08
N GLU A 9 6.09 3.46 0.03
CA GLU A 9 6.33 4.73 -0.64
C GLU A 9 6.95 5.69 0.37
N PHE A 10 8.09 6.29 0.04
CA PHE A 10 8.64 7.45 0.73
C PHE A 10 8.27 8.71 -0.04
N ARG A 11 7.82 9.75 0.66
CA ARG A 11 7.59 11.08 0.09
C ARG A 11 8.41 12.10 0.85
N TYR A 12 9.20 12.88 0.13
CA TYR A 12 10.18 13.78 0.70
C TYR A 12 10.38 15.00 -0.19
N SER A 13 11.02 16.03 0.36
CA SER A 13 11.45 17.18 -0.42
C SER A 13 12.94 17.05 -0.73
N ASP A 14 13.33 17.47 -1.92
CA ASP A 14 14.73 17.56 -2.34
C ASP A 14 14.95 18.82 -3.20
N ALA A 15 16.22 19.19 -3.42
CA ALA A 15 16.57 20.29 -4.30
C ALA A 15 16.05 20.02 -5.73
N PRO A 16 15.53 21.04 -6.41
CA PRO A 16 15.12 20.91 -7.80
C PRO A 16 16.37 20.82 -8.69
N GLU A 17 16.33 19.98 -9.72
CA GLU A 17 17.45 19.82 -10.67
C GLU A 17 17.57 21.02 -11.63
N THR A 18 16.49 21.78 -11.78
CA THR A 18 16.35 22.94 -12.65
C THR A 18 15.68 24.09 -11.90
N GLU A 19 15.83 25.32 -12.39
CA GLU A 19 15.24 26.53 -11.75
C GLU A 19 13.71 26.42 -11.58
N ASP A 20 13.01 25.84 -12.55
CA ASP A 20 11.56 25.60 -12.52
C ASP A 20 11.16 24.19 -12.00
N GLY A 21 12.10 23.47 -11.39
CA GLY A 21 11.90 22.08 -10.98
C GLY A 21 11.01 21.94 -9.74
N SER A 22 10.26 20.84 -9.65
CA SER A 22 9.55 20.48 -8.42
C SER A 22 10.54 20.10 -7.31
N THR A 23 10.23 20.46 -6.07
CA THR A 23 10.94 20.01 -4.86
C THR A 23 10.36 18.71 -4.30
N SER A 24 9.15 18.33 -4.71
CA SER A 24 8.51 17.10 -4.23
C SER A 24 9.10 15.88 -4.94
N ARG A 25 9.47 14.88 -4.14
CA ARG A 25 10.01 13.59 -4.59
C ARG A 25 9.26 12.44 -3.94
N ASN A 26 9.21 11.32 -4.65
CA ASN A 26 8.79 10.06 -4.07
C ASN A 26 9.79 8.95 -4.43
N LYS A 27 9.77 7.88 -3.64
CA LYS A 27 10.50 6.65 -3.93
C LYS A 27 9.65 5.47 -3.50
N MET A 28 9.28 4.63 -4.47
CA MET A 28 8.55 3.39 -4.21
C MET A 28 9.53 2.22 -4.15
N VAL A 29 9.41 1.41 -3.10
CA VAL A 29 10.21 0.19 -2.92
C VAL A 29 9.26 -0.99 -2.75
N THR A 30 9.41 -1.98 -3.63
CA THR A 30 8.77 -3.29 -3.46
C THR A 30 9.59 -4.12 -2.49
N ILE A 31 8.97 -4.57 -1.42
CA ILE A 31 9.59 -5.44 -0.42
C ILE A 31 9.49 -6.90 -0.88
N GLY A 32 8.35 -7.28 -1.44
CA GLY A 32 8.14 -8.61 -2.01
C GLY A 32 6.70 -8.87 -2.44
N VAL A 33 6.50 -10.00 -3.11
CA VAL A 33 5.17 -10.54 -3.46
C VAL A 33 5.07 -11.92 -2.81
N TYR A 34 4.00 -12.13 -2.05
CA TYR A 34 3.84 -13.32 -1.20
C TYR A 34 2.56 -14.06 -1.53
N ASP A 35 2.57 -15.36 -1.21
CA ASP A 35 1.46 -16.26 -1.49
C ASP A 35 0.39 -16.21 -0.40
N THR A 36 0.79 -15.84 0.82
CA THR A 36 -0.11 -15.73 1.98
C THR A 36 -0.08 -14.31 2.56
N PHE A 37 -1.18 -13.91 3.19
CA PHE A 37 -1.25 -12.60 3.83
C PHE A 37 -0.36 -12.56 5.09
N GLU A 38 -0.22 -13.70 5.75
CA GLU A 38 0.63 -13.89 6.92
C GLU A 38 2.12 -13.67 6.59
N ASP A 39 2.61 -14.24 5.49
CA ASP A 39 3.99 -14.00 5.01
C ASP A 39 4.19 -12.53 4.63
N ALA A 40 3.19 -11.90 4.01
CA ALA A 40 3.22 -10.48 3.69
C ALA A 40 3.29 -9.61 4.96
N CYS A 41 2.54 -9.96 6.01
CA CYS A 41 2.62 -9.27 7.30
C CYS A 41 3.99 -9.44 7.94
N LEU A 42 4.52 -10.66 7.98
CA LEU A 42 5.82 -10.96 8.57
C LEU A 42 6.92 -10.12 7.90
N ASN A 43 7.00 -10.17 6.57
CA ASN A 43 8.04 -9.45 5.83
C ASN A 43 7.84 -7.93 5.87
N GLY A 44 6.59 -7.46 5.81
CA GLY A 44 6.28 -6.04 6.00
C GLY A 44 6.71 -5.54 7.39
N ASN A 45 6.47 -6.33 8.44
CA ASN A 45 6.86 -5.99 9.80
C ASN A 45 8.38 -6.02 10.01
N ASN A 46 9.10 -6.96 9.40
CA ASN A 46 10.58 -6.96 9.42
C ASN A 46 11.16 -5.70 8.76
N MET A 47 10.52 -5.22 7.69
CA MET A 47 10.89 -3.95 7.06
C MET A 47 10.62 -2.75 8.00
N LEU A 48 9.51 -2.74 8.73
CA LEU A 48 9.23 -1.70 9.74
C LEU A 48 10.26 -1.71 10.88
N GLU A 49 10.71 -2.89 11.33
CA GLU A 49 11.78 -3.00 12.32
C GLU A 49 13.10 -2.39 11.82
N THR A 50 13.36 -2.47 10.52
CA THR A 50 14.51 -1.79 9.89
C THR A 50 14.34 -0.26 9.97
N LEU A 51 13.14 0.28 9.77
CA LEU A 51 12.87 1.71 9.96
C LEU A 51 13.01 2.12 11.44
N GLU A 52 12.48 1.32 12.36
CA GLU A 52 12.57 1.54 13.81
C GLU A 52 14.01 1.52 14.33
N SER A 53 14.92 0.81 13.66
CA SER A 53 16.35 0.84 13.99
C SER A 53 17.04 2.15 13.61
N LYS A 54 16.40 2.96 12.75
CA LYS A 54 16.96 4.20 12.18
C LYS A 54 16.26 5.46 12.67
N PHE A 55 15.00 5.34 13.11
CA PHE A 55 14.17 6.46 13.50
C PHE A 55 13.49 6.21 14.83
N GLU A 56 13.39 7.26 15.65
CA GLU A 56 12.74 7.17 16.95
C GLU A 56 11.21 7.10 16.81
N LEU A 57 10.57 6.45 17.78
CA LEU A 57 9.13 6.51 17.95
C LEU A 57 8.70 7.95 18.26
N HIS A 58 7.52 8.33 17.77
CA HIS A 58 6.91 9.61 18.09
C HIS A 58 6.69 9.73 19.60
N GLN A 59 6.97 10.92 20.16
CA GLN A 59 6.67 11.24 21.56
C GLN A 59 5.56 12.30 21.58
N PHE A 60 4.44 11.95 22.21
CA PHE A 60 3.30 12.84 22.35
C PHE A 60 3.60 13.97 23.35
N PRO A 61 2.84 15.09 23.32
CA PRO A 61 3.03 16.22 24.23
C PRO A 61 2.96 15.86 25.72
N ASP A 62 2.26 14.79 26.07
CA ASP A 62 2.13 14.28 27.44
C ASP A 62 3.30 13.37 27.88
N GLY A 63 4.32 13.21 27.02
CA GLY A 63 5.51 12.41 27.29
C GLY A 63 5.37 10.92 26.95
N ARG A 64 4.20 10.44 26.55
CA ARG A 64 4.03 9.05 26.11
C ARG A 64 4.74 8.82 24.77
N LYS A 65 5.36 7.65 24.61
CA LYS A 65 5.88 7.20 23.31
C LYS A 65 4.77 6.49 22.54
N ALA A 66 4.77 6.67 21.23
CA ALA A 66 3.91 5.94 20.32
C ALA A 66 4.15 4.43 20.41
N SER A 67 3.08 3.68 20.17
CA SER A 67 3.16 2.23 19.99
C SER A 67 3.75 1.90 18.63
N LYS A 68 4.36 0.72 18.52
CA LYS A 68 4.81 0.20 17.24
C LYS A 68 3.62 -0.22 16.39
N GLU A 69 3.53 0.35 15.18
CA GLU A 69 2.53 -0.04 14.20
C GLU A 69 2.93 -1.35 13.50
N ARG A 70 1.96 -2.24 13.23
CA ARG A 70 2.22 -3.56 12.63
C ARG A 70 1.11 -3.97 11.66
N PHE A 71 1.53 -4.55 10.54
CA PHE A 71 0.62 -5.24 9.65
C PHE A 71 0.06 -6.45 10.39
N SER A 72 -1.25 -6.65 10.27
CA SER A 72 -1.91 -7.72 10.98
C SER A 72 -3.22 -8.10 10.31
N LYS A 73 -3.62 -9.36 10.49
CA LYS A 73 -4.89 -9.87 9.97
C LYS A 73 -6.10 -9.35 10.74
N ASN A 74 -5.93 -9.12 12.04
CA ASN A 74 -7.03 -8.85 12.96
C ASN A 74 -6.77 -7.70 13.94
N GLY A 75 -5.67 -6.94 13.84
CA GLY A 75 -5.44 -5.76 14.69
C GLY A 75 -5.51 -5.96 16.22
N GLY A 76 -5.45 -7.20 16.73
CA GLY A 76 -5.70 -7.58 18.13
C GLY A 76 -6.90 -8.52 18.31
N CYS A 77 -7.42 -8.63 19.54
CA CYS A 77 -8.56 -9.53 19.86
C CYS A 77 -9.90 -9.08 19.28
N PHE A 78 -10.03 -7.80 18.92
CA PHE A 78 -11.25 -7.20 18.35
C PHE A 78 -10.95 -6.23 17.20
N GLY A 79 -9.75 -6.30 16.62
CA GLY A 79 -9.34 -5.37 15.59
C GLY A 79 -9.74 -5.81 14.18
N SER A 80 -9.34 -5.00 13.19
CA SER A 80 -9.53 -5.26 11.78
C SER A 80 -8.20 -5.53 11.07
N LYS A 81 -8.29 -6.03 9.84
CA LYS A 81 -7.13 -6.25 8.98
C LYS A 81 -6.39 -4.93 8.74
N ASN A 82 -5.17 -4.82 9.26
CA ASN A 82 -4.32 -3.67 9.06
C ASN A 82 -3.37 -3.91 7.87
N THR A 83 -3.56 -3.14 6.80
CA THR A 83 -2.81 -3.26 5.54
C THR A 83 -2.11 -1.98 5.14
N LEU A 84 -2.20 -0.92 5.95
CA LEU A 84 -1.59 0.39 5.67
C LEU A 84 -0.98 0.93 6.96
N ILE A 85 0.30 1.26 6.90
CA ILE A 85 1.03 1.89 8.00
C ILE A 85 1.69 3.15 7.45
N THR A 86 1.57 4.22 8.22
CA THR A 86 2.14 5.52 7.87
C THR A 86 3.02 6.01 9.00
N ASN A 87 3.85 7.03 8.75
CA ASN A 87 4.66 7.65 9.80
C ASN A 87 3.82 8.41 10.84
N LEU A 88 2.57 8.78 10.53
CA LEU A 88 1.72 9.62 11.39
C LEU A 88 1.52 8.98 12.77
N ALA A 89 1.88 9.73 13.81
CA ALA A 89 1.82 9.28 15.21
C ALA A 89 2.56 7.95 15.50
N TYR A 90 3.53 7.58 14.66
CA TYR A 90 4.32 6.35 14.79
C TYR A 90 5.82 6.61 14.85
N LEU A 91 6.46 6.98 13.73
CA LEU A 91 7.90 7.24 13.66
C LEU A 91 8.19 8.72 13.38
N LYS A 92 9.11 9.30 14.14
CA LYS A 92 9.62 10.64 13.89
C LYS A 92 10.64 10.58 12.75
N THR A 93 10.19 10.98 11.57
CA THR A 93 10.94 10.88 10.30
C THR A 93 11.01 12.26 9.63
N PRO A 94 12.09 12.57 8.87
CA PRO A 94 12.19 13.81 8.08
C PRO A 94 11.41 13.73 6.75
N PHE A 95 10.68 12.65 6.52
CA PHE A 95 9.91 12.34 5.32
C PHE A 95 8.60 11.66 5.71
N GLU A 96 7.66 11.58 4.80
CA GLU A 96 6.46 10.75 4.96
C GLU A 96 6.71 9.36 4.39
N PHE A 97 6.05 8.35 4.96
CA PHE A 97 6.01 7.04 4.31
C PHE A 97 4.64 6.38 4.40
N TYR A 98 4.37 5.53 3.41
CA TYR A 98 3.17 4.73 3.30
C TYR A 98 3.57 3.29 2.98
N ALA A 99 3.64 2.45 4.02
CA ALA A 99 3.85 1.02 3.89
C ALA A 99 2.50 0.34 3.68
N LYS A 100 2.36 -0.48 2.64
CA LYS A 100 1.08 -1.09 2.26
C LYS A 100 1.24 -2.55 1.86
N ILE A 101 0.27 -3.37 2.26
CA ILE A 101 0.00 -4.69 1.67
C ILE A 101 -1.16 -4.54 0.70
N GLU A 102 -0.92 -4.83 -0.57
CA GLU A 102 -1.92 -4.81 -1.64
C GLU A 102 -2.25 -6.24 -2.07
N THR A 103 -3.53 -6.60 -2.05
CA THR A 103 -3.99 -7.89 -2.59
C THR A 103 -4.04 -7.82 -4.11
N LEU A 104 -3.21 -8.62 -4.77
CA LEU A 104 -3.22 -8.85 -6.21
C LEU A 104 -4.18 -10.01 -6.51
N LYS A 105 -5.22 -9.74 -7.29
CA LYS A 105 -6.17 -10.76 -7.75
C LYS A 105 -5.83 -11.14 -9.19
N TYR A 106 -5.48 -12.41 -9.39
CA TYR A 106 -5.22 -12.96 -10.72
C TYR A 106 -6.51 -13.58 -11.25
N ASN A 107 -7.01 -13.00 -12.34
CA ASN A 107 -8.07 -13.56 -13.16
C ASN A 107 -7.43 -14.21 -14.39
N PRO A 108 -7.92 -15.37 -14.85
CA PRO A 108 -7.55 -15.93 -16.14
C PRO A 108 -7.79 -14.91 -17.25
N ILE A 109 -6.81 -14.77 -18.17
CA ILE A 109 -6.90 -13.76 -19.22
C ILE A 109 -8.07 -14.04 -20.18
N ASP A 110 -8.36 -15.31 -20.44
CA ASP A 110 -9.44 -15.72 -21.34
C ASP A 110 -10.81 -15.30 -20.79
N GLU A 111 -11.06 -15.53 -19.49
CA GLU A 111 -12.28 -15.06 -18.80
C GLU A 111 -12.41 -13.54 -18.85
N ALA A 112 -11.30 -12.82 -18.60
CA ALA A 112 -11.30 -11.36 -18.65
C ALA A 112 -11.60 -10.82 -20.07
N ILE A 113 -11.07 -11.46 -21.11
CA ILE A 113 -11.34 -11.08 -22.51
C ILE A 113 -12.81 -11.32 -22.83
N GLU A 114 -13.36 -12.47 -22.46
CA GLU A 114 -14.76 -12.79 -22.72
C GLU A 114 -15.70 -11.76 -22.06
N ASP A 115 -15.46 -11.44 -20.78
CA ASP A 115 -16.21 -10.43 -20.04
C ASP A 115 -16.15 -9.05 -20.69
N VAL A 116 -14.97 -8.64 -21.17
CA VAL A 116 -14.78 -7.36 -21.88
C VAL A 116 -15.55 -7.36 -23.20
N VAL A 117 -15.49 -8.43 -23.99
CA VAL A 117 -16.21 -8.55 -25.26
C VAL A 117 -17.72 -8.50 -25.04
N ILE A 118 -18.25 -9.26 -24.08
CA ILE A 118 -19.68 -9.23 -23.75
C ILE A 118 -20.10 -7.83 -23.30
N SER A 119 -19.31 -7.19 -22.44
CA SER A 119 -19.58 -5.82 -21.97
C SER A 119 -19.59 -4.81 -23.11
N SER A 120 -18.64 -4.91 -24.04
CA SER A 120 -18.59 -4.05 -25.22
C SER A 120 -19.80 -4.25 -26.13
N LYS A 121 -20.27 -5.49 -26.31
CA LYS A 121 -21.49 -5.79 -27.09
C LYS A 121 -22.73 -5.18 -26.43
N ARG A 122 -22.91 -5.37 -25.11
CA ARG A 122 -24.01 -4.76 -24.35
C ARG A 122 -24.02 -3.23 -24.50
N TYR A 123 -22.87 -2.59 -24.39
CA TYR A 123 -22.77 -1.13 -24.56
C TYR A 123 -23.14 -0.69 -25.99
N ARG A 124 -22.67 -1.43 -27.00
CA ARG A 124 -23.04 -1.17 -28.39
C ARG A 124 -24.54 -1.29 -28.60
N ASN A 125 -25.16 -2.37 -28.11
CA ASN A 125 -26.61 -2.62 -28.20
C ASN A 125 -27.41 -1.48 -27.55
N TYR A 126 -27.00 -1.04 -26.36
CA TYR A 126 -27.56 0.14 -25.70
C TYR A 126 -27.49 1.41 -26.57
N LYS A 127 -26.35 1.67 -27.22
CA LYS A 127 -26.16 2.86 -28.06
C LYS A 127 -27.00 2.84 -29.35
N ILE A 128 -27.30 1.67 -29.90
CA ILE A 128 -28.08 1.53 -31.13
C ILE A 128 -29.58 1.30 -30.88
N GLY A 129 -30.02 1.30 -29.62
CA GLY A 129 -31.43 1.11 -29.25
C GLY A 129 -31.95 -0.31 -29.46
N VAL A 130 -31.05 -1.31 -29.56
CA VAL A 130 -31.43 -2.72 -29.63
C VAL A 130 -31.51 -3.23 -28.20
N SER A 131 -32.73 -3.45 -27.71
CA SER A 131 -32.98 -4.25 -26.51
C SER A 131 -32.98 -5.73 -26.89
N ASP A 132 -32.26 -6.55 -26.12
CA ASP A 132 -32.27 -8.02 -26.24
C ASP A 132 -33.69 -8.59 -26.04
#